data_AF-A0A8H6EBE5-F1
#
_entry.id   AF-A0A8H6EBE5-F1
#
_cell.length_a   1.000
_cell.length_b   1.000
_cell.length_c   1.000
_cell.angle_alpha   90.00
_cell.angle_beta   90.00
_cell.angle_gamma   90.00
#
_symmetry.space_group_name_H-M   'P 1'
#
loop_
_entity.id
_entity.type
_entity.pdbx_description
1 polymer ?
#
loop_
_entity_poly.entity_id
_entity_poly.type
_entity_poly.pdbx_seq_one_letter_code
_entity_poly.pdbx_strand_id
1 'polypeptide(L)'
;MLNTSWTLHRLSPLHHEKEFQSLLDNPDALKTYANRLRDQLTGDVLAGFQVGMSATTVEEDTLSRTGALKDCTWEAISSLSLGDPNITRSEDPCGIVVVLEYENITYKAALLAPPNGSHLYKASTYLPLLLTRLPGPLRQTFVSFLSANFDTYCSALRLPSQFLCAGLASYVDALTQGRDRESAASRSILEELVKEIQITVSFSASVAPVLRSLNINIPRGSITSFLPATDDSNQPSGSILSGLSSYIEKHLAMDLDLAGLSAKDSPARKHVRISKIACGGFVLGAEGRMKLVAQPIRSGAADDYLAEDNDHSRDEKKRLALRASEVLLLSVIRRSLIREP
;
A
#
# COMPACT_ATOMS: atom_id res chain seq x y z
N MET A 1 -3.87 2.63 -9.03
CA MET A 1 -3.25 2.10 -7.80
C MET A 1 -4.05 0.97 -7.12
N LEU A 2 -5.38 0.92 -7.26
CA LEU A 2 -6.24 -0.09 -6.61
C LEU A 2 -6.15 -1.49 -7.23
N ASN A 3 -6.60 -2.50 -6.47
CA ASN A 3 -6.75 -3.90 -6.85
C ASN A 3 -5.46 -4.58 -7.35
N THR A 4 -4.30 -3.99 -7.03
CA THR A 4 -2.98 -4.46 -7.43
C THR A 4 -2.13 -4.72 -6.20
N SER A 5 -1.35 -5.79 -6.22
CA SER A 5 -0.35 -6.06 -5.18
C SER A 5 0.95 -5.36 -5.52
N TRP A 6 1.40 -4.50 -4.62
CA TRP A 6 2.59 -3.67 -4.73
C TRP A 6 3.67 -4.14 -3.76
N THR A 7 4.92 -4.00 -4.20
CA THR A 7 6.11 -4.07 -3.35
C THR A 7 6.61 -2.64 -3.09
N LEU A 8 6.78 -2.31 -1.82
CA LEU A 8 7.08 -0.98 -1.31
C LEU A 8 8.59 -0.82 -1.14
N HIS A 9 9.12 0.27 -1.68
CA HIS A 9 10.49 0.68 -1.50
C HIS A 9 10.53 2.14 -1.08
N ARG A 10 11.58 2.50 -0.37
CA ARG A 10 11.94 3.87 -0.05
C ARG A 10 12.91 4.38 -1.10
N LEU A 11 12.74 5.63 -1.52
CA LEU A 11 13.67 6.33 -2.39
C LEU A 11 14.25 7.55 -1.70
N SER A 12 15.53 7.83 -1.95
CA SER A 12 16.10 9.15 -1.70
C SER A 12 15.62 10.14 -2.79
N PRO A 13 15.81 11.46 -2.62
CA PRO A 13 15.50 12.43 -3.66
C PRO A 13 16.10 12.02 -5.01
N LEU A 14 15.36 12.29 -6.09
CA LEU A 14 15.81 12.06 -7.46
C LEU A 14 16.55 13.31 -7.92
N HIS A 15 17.86 13.22 -8.11
CA HIS A 15 18.70 14.32 -8.56
C HIS A 15 18.69 14.38 -10.10
N HIS A 16 18.10 15.42 -10.69
CA HIS A 16 17.93 15.54 -12.15
C HIS A 16 18.54 16.81 -12.74
N GLU A 17 19.22 17.62 -11.92
CA GLU A 17 19.77 18.94 -12.29
C GLU A 17 20.70 18.94 -13.51
N LYS A 18 21.34 17.81 -13.80
CA LYS A 18 22.29 17.69 -14.92
C LYS A 18 21.60 17.76 -16.28
N GLU A 19 20.31 17.43 -16.35
CA GLU A 19 19.59 17.30 -17.62
C GLU A 19 18.32 18.14 -17.68
N PHE A 20 17.55 18.21 -16.57
CA PHE A 20 16.27 18.91 -16.55
C PHE A 20 16.07 19.70 -15.24
N GLN A 21 15.47 20.88 -15.34
CA GLN A 21 15.19 21.74 -14.16
C GLN A 21 14.00 21.26 -13.32
N SER A 22 12.99 20.63 -13.92
CA SER A 22 11.86 19.99 -13.23
C SER A 22 11.58 18.62 -13.86
N LEU A 23 11.19 17.64 -13.03
CA LEU A 23 10.83 16.29 -13.46
C LEU A 23 9.30 16.09 -13.54
N LEU A 24 8.54 16.64 -12.59
CA LEU A 24 7.11 16.37 -12.48
C LEU A 24 6.24 17.21 -13.44
N ASP A 25 6.68 18.44 -13.74
CA ASP A 25 5.96 19.37 -14.61
C ASP A 25 6.47 19.36 -16.06
N ASN A 26 7.41 18.47 -16.37
CA ASN A 26 8.09 18.43 -17.65
C ASN A 26 7.80 17.12 -18.41
N PRO A 27 6.83 17.14 -19.35
CA PRO A 27 6.49 15.94 -20.12
C PRO A 27 7.65 15.46 -21.01
N ASP A 28 8.51 16.37 -21.48
CA ASP A 28 9.67 16.00 -22.31
C ASP A 28 10.74 15.26 -21.49
N ALA A 29 10.93 15.66 -20.22
CA ALA A 29 11.80 14.94 -19.29
C ALA A 29 11.29 13.52 -19.05
N LEU A 30 10.00 13.36 -18.73
CA LEU A 30 9.37 12.05 -18.53
C LEU A 30 9.49 11.17 -19.77
N LYS A 31 9.22 11.72 -20.96
CA LYS A 31 9.36 11.00 -22.23
C LYS A 31 10.81 10.58 -22.51
N THR A 32 11.79 11.43 -22.17
CA THR A 32 13.21 11.13 -22.35
C THR A 32 13.63 9.97 -21.45
N TYR A 33 13.28 9.99 -20.16
CA TYR A 33 13.58 8.89 -19.24
C TYR A 33 12.82 7.60 -19.60
N ALA A 34 11.59 7.71 -20.09
CA ALA A 34 10.82 6.57 -20.58
C ALA A 34 11.51 5.89 -21.78
N ASN A 35 11.96 6.68 -22.76
CA ASN A 35 12.71 6.17 -23.91
C ASN A 35 14.03 5.51 -23.46
N ARG A 36 14.79 6.13 -22.57
CA ARG A 36 16.04 5.55 -22.05
C ARG A 36 15.81 4.25 -21.29
N LEU A 37 14.77 4.19 -20.47
CA LEU A 37 14.41 2.95 -19.78
C LEU A 37 14.02 1.87 -20.79
N ARG A 38 13.25 2.21 -21.83
CA ARG A 38 12.91 1.28 -22.92
C ARG A 38 14.16 0.77 -23.63
N ASP A 39 15.08 1.67 -23.95
CA ASP A 39 16.33 1.33 -24.67
C ASP A 39 17.23 0.46 -23.81
N GLN A 40 17.35 0.73 -22.50
CA GLN A 40 18.06 -0.15 -21.56
C GLN A 40 17.34 -1.51 -21.46
N LEU A 41 16.03 -1.52 -21.31
CA LEU A 41 15.26 -2.76 -21.20
C LEU A 41 15.30 -3.58 -22.49
N THR A 42 15.44 -2.97 -23.67
CA THR A 42 15.51 -3.64 -24.98
C THR A 42 16.93 -4.06 -25.34
N GLY A 43 17.93 -3.25 -24.96
CA GLY A 43 19.35 -3.54 -25.15
C GLY A 43 19.91 -4.58 -24.17
N ASP A 44 19.35 -4.69 -22.97
CA ASP A 44 19.77 -5.62 -21.91
C ASP A 44 19.04 -6.99 -21.98
N VAL A 45 18.13 -7.20 -22.95
CA VAL A 45 17.34 -8.45 -23.08
C VAL A 45 18.21 -9.68 -23.38
N LEU A 46 19.45 -9.55 -23.84
CA LEU A 46 20.23 -10.70 -24.33
C LEU A 46 21.62 -10.92 -23.69
N ALA A 47 22.16 -10.02 -22.86
CA ALA A 47 23.54 -10.15 -22.39
C ALA A 47 23.72 -10.29 -20.87
N GLY A 48 22.84 -9.71 -20.04
CA GLY A 48 23.10 -9.59 -18.59
C GLY A 48 22.38 -10.60 -17.69
N PHE A 49 21.35 -11.29 -18.19
CA PHE A 49 20.42 -12.01 -17.32
C PHE A 49 20.96 -13.32 -16.72
N GLN A 50 22.03 -13.88 -17.29
CA GLN A 50 22.60 -15.17 -16.89
C GLN A 50 23.75 -15.06 -15.87
N VAL A 51 24.19 -13.85 -15.48
CA VAL A 51 25.39 -13.70 -14.66
C VAL A 51 25.08 -13.01 -13.34
N GLY A 52 24.78 -13.84 -12.34
CA GLY A 52 25.14 -13.53 -10.96
C GLY A 52 24.02 -13.04 -10.06
N MET A 53 22.99 -13.85 -9.84
CA MET A 53 22.31 -13.99 -8.54
C MET A 53 21.36 -15.17 -8.67
N SER A 54 21.35 -16.09 -7.69
CA SER A 54 20.43 -17.23 -7.63
C SER A 54 18.98 -16.76 -7.64
N ALA A 55 18.42 -16.52 -8.82
CA ALA A 55 16.99 -16.46 -9.01
C ALA A 55 16.45 -17.86 -8.67
N THR A 56 15.48 -17.93 -7.76
CA THR A 56 14.69 -19.14 -7.61
C THR A 56 14.05 -19.43 -8.97
N THR A 57 14.04 -20.71 -9.38
CA THR A 57 13.56 -21.17 -10.71
C THR A 57 12.20 -20.61 -11.13
N VAL A 58 11.38 -20.20 -10.17
CA VAL A 58 10.06 -19.58 -10.38
C VAL A 58 10.14 -18.18 -11.00
N GLU A 59 11.18 -17.38 -10.72
CA GLU A 59 11.28 -16.01 -11.25
C GLU A 59 11.73 -15.97 -12.72
N GLU A 60 12.58 -16.91 -13.14
CA GLU A 60 13.02 -17.06 -14.54
C GLU A 60 11.84 -17.45 -15.45
N ASP A 61 10.99 -18.37 -14.99
CA ASP A 61 9.75 -18.78 -15.67
C ASP A 61 8.73 -17.64 -15.83
N THR A 62 8.79 -16.59 -15.01
CA THR A 62 7.86 -15.45 -15.17
C THR A 62 8.28 -14.52 -16.29
N LEU A 63 9.58 -14.40 -16.57
CA LEU A 63 10.11 -13.48 -17.57
C LEU A 63 10.10 -14.08 -18.97
N SER A 64 10.31 -15.39 -19.10
CA SER A 64 10.19 -16.11 -20.37
C SER A 64 8.78 -16.01 -20.99
N ARG A 65 7.75 -15.84 -20.16
CA ARG A 65 6.34 -15.69 -20.59
C ARG A 65 5.91 -14.25 -20.85
N THR A 66 6.73 -13.26 -20.49
CA THR A 66 6.40 -11.83 -20.59
C THR A 66 6.26 -11.37 -22.05
N GLY A 67 7.05 -11.96 -22.96
CA GLY A 67 7.16 -11.55 -24.36
C GLY A 67 7.96 -10.25 -24.53
N ALA A 68 7.99 -9.70 -25.74
CA ALA A 68 8.74 -8.49 -26.05
C ALA A 68 8.11 -7.22 -25.43
N LEU A 69 8.94 -6.22 -25.13
CA LEU A 69 8.49 -4.90 -24.67
C LEU A 69 7.88 -4.13 -25.85
N LYS A 70 6.61 -3.73 -25.72
CA LYS A 70 5.89 -2.93 -26.71
C LYS A 70 6.04 -1.44 -26.45
N ASP A 71 5.81 -1.02 -25.20
CA ASP A 71 5.82 0.39 -24.84
C ASP A 71 6.28 0.64 -23.40
N CYS A 72 6.83 1.83 -23.16
CA CYS A 72 7.24 2.33 -21.86
C CYS A 72 6.81 3.79 -21.73
N THR A 73 5.92 4.07 -20.77
CA THR A 73 5.41 5.42 -20.53
C THR A 73 5.64 5.85 -19.09
N TRP A 74 5.90 7.14 -18.92
CA TRP A 74 6.05 7.82 -17.65
C TRP A 74 5.06 8.98 -17.63
N GLU A 75 4.15 8.98 -16.66
CA GLU A 75 3.07 9.97 -16.57
C GLU A 75 3.03 10.58 -15.16
N ALA A 76 2.76 11.88 -15.05
CA ALA A 76 2.59 12.53 -13.76
C ALA A 76 1.23 12.16 -13.13
N ILE A 77 1.22 11.95 -11.81
CA ILE A 77 0.02 11.68 -11.03
C ILE A 77 -0.48 13.00 -10.44
N SER A 78 -1.62 13.50 -10.91
CA SER A 78 -2.14 14.80 -10.47
C SER A 78 -2.83 14.78 -9.10
N SER A 79 -3.31 13.62 -8.62
CA SER A 79 -3.97 13.54 -7.31
C SER A 79 -3.87 12.14 -6.70
N LEU A 80 -3.77 12.10 -5.37
CA LEU A 80 -3.84 10.88 -4.56
C LEU A 80 -5.23 10.65 -3.95
N SER A 81 -6.16 11.59 -4.15
CA SER A 81 -7.55 11.48 -3.68
C SER A 81 -8.26 10.35 -4.43
N LEU A 82 -8.64 9.31 -3.70
CA LEU A 82 -9.28 8.12 -4.29
C LEU A 82 -10.79 8.26 -4.35
N GLY A 83 -11.39 9.08 -3.48
CA GLY A 83 -12.84 9.14 -3.27
C GLY A 83 -13.60 10.23 -4.03
N ASP A 84 -12.95 11.33 -4.40
CA ASP A 84 -13.63 12.45 -5.08
C ASP A 84 -12.74 13.07 -6.19
N PRO A 85 -13.12 12.97 -7.47
CA PRO A 85 -12.37 13.58 -8.57
C PRO A 85 -12.46 15.11 -8.59
N ASN A 86 -13.38 15.73 -7.85
CA ASN A 86 -13.68 17.16 -7.95
C ASN A 86 -13.14 18.01 -6.79
N ILE A 87 -12.76 17.42 -5.65
CA ILE A 87 -12.50 18.20 -4.42
C ILE A 87 -11.04 18.63 -4.23
N THR A 88 -10.06 18.04 -4.91
CA THR A 88 -8.67 18.50 -4.82
C THR A 88 -7.88 18.19 -6.09
N ARG A 89 -8.01 19.06 -7.11
CA ARG A 89 -6.88 19.30 -7.99
C ARG A 89 -5.86 20.09 -7.16
N SER A 90 -4.96 19.37 -6.49
CA SER A 90 -3.71 20.00 -6.08
C SER A 90 -3.02 20.42 -7.36
N GLU A 91 -2.61 21.68 -7.47
CA GLU A 91 -1.86 22.16 -8.64
C GLU A 91 -0.51 21.45 -8.75
N ASP A 92 -0.01 20.89 -7.65
CA ASP A 92 1.25 20.19 -7.58
C ASP A 92 1.10 18.68 -7.89
N PRO A 93 1.86 18.14 -8.86
CA PRO A 93 1.87 16.71 -9.16
C PRO A 93 2.31 15.89 -7.94
N CYS A 94 1.50 14.89 -7.60
CA CYS A 94 1.66 14.04 -6.43
C CYS A 94 2.54 12.80 -6.69
N GLY A 95 3.11 12.65 -7.88
CA GLY A 95 3.99 11.52 -8.20
C GLY A 95 4.16 11.25 -9.69
N ILE A 96 4.79 10.11 -10.01
CA ILE A 96 5.02 9.59 -11.36
C ILE A 96 4.54 8.15 -11.41
N VAL A 97 3.76 7.78 -12.41
CA VAL A 97 3.46 6.39 -12.73
C VAL A 97 4.29 5.96 -13.94
N VAL A 98 4.89 4.79 -13.84
CA VAL A 98 5.64 4.15 -14.91
C VAL A 98 4.89 2.90 -15.34
N VAL A 99 4.60 2.78 -16.64
CA VAL A 99 3.91 1.63 -17.22
C VAL A 99 4.84 0.99 -18.25
N LEU A 100 5.01 -0.33 -18.11
CA LEU A 100 5.77 -1.15 -19.05
C LEU A 100 4.79 -2.15 -19.67
N GLU A 101 4.50 -1.96 -20.95
CA GLU A 101 3.59 -2.82 -21.70
C GLU A 101 4.39 -3.85 -22.47
N TYR A 102 4.29 -5.11 -22.07
CA TYR A 102 4.83 -6.24 -22.82
C TYR A 102 3.71 -6.94 -23.59
N GLU A 103 4.08 -7.88 -24.46
CA GLU A 103 3.12 -8.64 -25.26
C GLU A 103 2.02 -9.31 -24.44
N ASN A 104 2.41 -9.96 -23.34
CA ASN A 104 1.50 -10.81 -22.56
C ASN A 104 1.13 -10.22 -21.20
N ILE A 105 1.78 -9.13 -20.78
CA ILE A 105 1.60 -8.57 -19.44
C ILE A 105 1.95 -7.08 -19.37
N THR A 106 1.21 -6.34 -18.53
CA THR A 106 1.54 -4.96 -18.19
C THR A 106 2.12 -4.91 -16.78
N TYR A 107 3.33 -4.40 -16.66
CA TYR A 107 3.95 -4.09 -15.38
C TYR A 107 3.82 -2.61 -15.06
N LYS A 108 3.79 -2.29 -13.77
CA LYS A 108 3.60 -0.92 -13.29
C LYS A 108 4.53 -0.61 -12.14
N ALA A 109 5.01 0.62 -12.09
CA ALA A 109 5.65 1.21 -10.94
C ALA A 109 5.06 2.60 -10.66
N ALA A 110 5.18 3.08 -9.43
CA ALA A 110 4.71 4.41 -9.07
C ALA A 110 5.63 5.04 -8.02
N LEU A 111 6.09 6.26 -8.29
CA LEU A 111 6.85 7.09 -7.37
C LEU A 111 5.89 8.11 -6.78
N LEU A 112 5.69 8.09 -5.48
CA LEU A 112 4.67 8.92 -4.81
C LEU A 112 5.31 9.98 -3.92
N ALA A 113 4.73 11.17 -3.97
CA ALA A 113 5.14 12.34 -3.23
C ALA A 113 4.32 12.46 -1.92
N PRO A 114 4.88 13.05 -0.84
CA PRO A 114 4.14 13.26 0.40
C PRO A 114 2.97 14.25 0.24
N PRO A 115 1.80 14.01 0.86
CA PRO A 115 0.73 15.00 0.85
C PRO A 115 1.23 16.29 1.54
N ASN A 116 1.18 17.42 0.84
CA ASN A 116 1.54 18.77 1.33
C ASN A 116 3.05 19.08 1.49
N GLY A 117 3.94 18.34 0.83
CA GLY A 117 5.37 18.64 0.82
C GLY A 117 5.78 19.51 -0.38
N SER A 118 6.71 20.44 -0.20
CA SER A 118 7.43 20.99 -1.36
C SER A 118 8.27 19.87 -1.98
N HIS A 119 7.76 19.27 -3.05
CA HIS A 119 8.45 18.19 -3.78
C HIS A 119 9.61 18.68 -4.63
N LEU A 120 9.66 19.99 -4.84
CA LEU A 120 10.58 20.68 -5.72
C LEU A 120 11.67 21.37 -4.90
N TYR A 121 12.83 20.72 -4.85
CA TYR A 121 14.08 21.43 -4.65
C TYR A 121 14.62 21.74 -6.05
N LYS A 122 15.23 22.92 -6.26
CA LYS A 122 15.68 23.42 -7.58
C LYS A 122 16.47 22.41 -8.43
N ALA A 123 17.07 21.41 -7.80
CA ALA A 123 17.91 20.38 -8.40
C ALA A 123 17.40 18.94 -8.18
N SER A 124 16.33 18.74 -7.41
CA SER A 124 15.93 17.40 -6.96
C SER A 124 14.45 17.29 -6.66
N THR A 125 13.86 16.18 -7.08
CA THR A 125 12.46 15.87 -6.82
C THR A 125 12.34 14.84 -5.69
N TYR A 126 11.54 15.13 -4.66
CA TYR A 126 11.38 14.23 -3.51
C TYR A 126 10.16 13.32 -3.64
N LEU A 127 10.39 12.07 -4.05
CA LEU A 127 9.37 11.01 -4.18
C LEU A 127 9.73 9.79 -3.31
N PRO A 128 9.52 9.87 -1.98
CA PRO A 128 10.08 8.93 -1.01
C PRO A 128 9.53 7.50 -1.08
N LEU A 129 8.38 7.29 -1.73
CA LEU A 129 7.74 5.97 -1.81
C LEU A 129 7.71 5.46 -3.24
N LEU A 130 8.33 4.31 -3.48
CA LEU A 130 8.26 3.57 -4.73
C LEU A 130 7.40 2.32 -4.57
N LEU A 131 6.33 2.24 -5.34
CA LEU A 131 5.49 1.06 -5.52
C LEU A 131 5.94 0.32 -6.78
N THR A 132 6.19 -0.99 -6.69
CA THR A 132 6.53 -1.81 -7.85
C THR A 132 5.63 -3.04 -7.96
N ARG A 133 5.14 -3.28 -9.17
CA ARG A 133 4.52 -4.53 -9.61
C ARG A 133 5.37 -5.09 -10.75
N LEU A 134 6.62 -5.40 -10.42
CA LEU A 134 7.66 -5.90 -11.33
C LEU A 134 8.22 -7.24 -10.79
N PRO A 135 8.52 -8.25 -11.64
CA PRO A 135 9.29 -9.43 -11.25
C PRO A 135 10.66 -9.05 -10.66
N GLY A 136 11.26 -9.93 -9.86
CA GLY A 136 12.52 -9.66 -9.14
C GLY A 136 13.61 -9.04 -10.02
N PRO A 137 13.93 -9.66 -11.16
CA PRO A 137 15.00 -9.18 -12.02
C PRO A 137 14.68 -7.87 -12.75
N LEU A 138 13.46 -7.73 -13.31
CA LEU A 138 13.02 -6.46 -13.92
C LEU A 138 13.02 -5.31 -12.90
N ARG A 139 12.66 -5.61 -11.65
CA ARG A 139 12.72 -4.64 -10.56
C ARG A 139 14.15 -4.21 -10.28
N GLN A 140 15.12 -5.14 -10.31
CA GLN A 140 16.52 -4.82 -10.10
C GLN A 140 17.07 -3.91 -11.21
N THR A 141 16.74 -4.19 -12.48
CA THR A 141 17.10 -3.32 -13.61
C THR A 141 16.48 -1.94 -13.46
N PHE A 142 15.20 -1.85 -13.09
CA PHE A 142 14.53 -0.57 -12.87
C PHE A 142 15.14 0.24 -11.72
N VAL A 143 15.48 -0.41 -10.60
CA VAL A 143 16.17 0.23 -9.46
C VAL A 143 17.56 0.70 -9.87
N SER A 144 18.32 -0.11 -10.61
CA SER A 144 19.64 0.25 -11.13
C SER A 144 19.57 1.44 -12.09
N PHE A 145 18.56 1.47 -12.98
CA PHE A 145 18.30 2.61 -13.86
C PHE A 145 18.04 3.88 -13.04
N LEU A 146 17.18 3.82 -12.01
CA LEU A 146 16.90 4.98 -11.16
C LEU A 146 18.19 5.47 -10.47
N SER A 147 18.98 4.58 -9.87
CA SER A 147 20.23 4.94 -9.22
C SER A 147 21.25 5.55 -10.18
N ALA A 148 21.38 5.02 -11.41
CA ALA A 148 22.35 5.51 -12.39
C ALA A 148 21.96 6.88 -12.98
N ASN A 149 20.67 7.13 -13.22
CA ASN A 149 20.20 8.36 -13.87
C ASN A 149 19.93 9.49 -12.87
N PHE A 150 19.52 9.17 -11.64
CA PHE A 150 19.08 10.15 -10.65
C PHE A 150 19.92 10.21 -9.37
N ASP A 151 21.02 9.44 -9.28
CA ASP A 151 21.84 9.32 -8.06
C ASP A 151 20.98 9.03 -6.80
N THR A 152 19.94 8.20 -6.98
CA THR A 152 18.98 7.86 -5.92
C THR A 152 19.27 6.50 -5.32
N TYR A 153 19.09 6.40 -4.00
CA TYR A 153 19.19 5.15 -3.26
C TYR A 153 17.80 4.55 -3.06
N CYS A 154 17.65 3.27 -3.41
CA CYS A 154 16.43 2.51 -3.23
C CYS A 154 16.61 1.44 -2.15
N SER A 155 15.72 1.39 -1.16
CA SER A 155 15.73 0.35 -0.12
C SER A 155 14.34 -0.24 0.10
N ALA A 156 14.25 -1.50 0.51
CA ALA A 156 12.96 -2.12 0.83
C ALA A 156 12.30 -1.43 2.04
N LEU A 157 11.01 -1.07 1.93
CA LEU A 157 10.30 -0.43 3.01
C LEU A 157 9.73 -1.48 3.97
N ARG A 158 10.34 -1.62 5.16
CA ARG A 158 9.84 -2.50 6.22
C ARG A 158 8.70 -1.82 6.99
N LEU A 159 7.62 -2.58 7.20
CA LEU A 159 6.45 -2.14 7.96
C LEU A 159 6.46 -2.80 9.35
N PRO A 160 6.68 -2.05 10.44
CA PRO A 160 6.63 -2.60 11.79
C PRO A 160 5.26 -3.17 12.15
N SER A 161 5.21 -4.12 13.09
CA SER A 161 3.94 -4.70 13.57
C SER A 161 2.95 -3.65 14.07
N GLN A 162 3.45 -2.64 14.79
CA GLN A 162 2.63 -1.50 15.25
C GLN A 162 2.01 -0.72 14.09
N PHE A 163 2.74 -0.55 12.98
CA PHE A 163 2.22 0.10 11.79
C PHE A 163 1.11 -0.73 11.13
N LEU A 164 1.27 -2.06 11.07
CA LEU A 164 0.24 -2.95 10.53
C LEU A 164 -1.04 -2.85 11.36
N CYS A 165 -0.93 -2.93 12.69
CA CYS A 165 -2.06 -2.76 13.61
C CYS A 165 -2.73 -1.40 13.47
N ALA A 166 -1.95 -0.32 13.49
CA ALA A 166 -2.45 1.04 13.29
C ALA A 166 -3.18 1.18 11.95
N GLY A 167 -2.68 0.54 10.89
CA GLY A 167 -3.36 0.48 9.60
C GLY A 167 -4.75 -0.14 9.70
N LEU A 168 -4.90 -1.28 10.38
CA LEU A 168 -6.21 -1.90 10.61
C LEU A 168 -7.14 -0.97 11.41
N ALA A 169 -6.63 -0.37 12.49
CA ALA A 169 -7.41 0.56 13.30
C ALA A 169 -7.87 1.77 12.49
N SER A 170 -6.97 2.44 11.77
CA SER A 170 -7.29 3.60 10.94
C SER A 170 -8.24 3.26 9.79
N TYR A 171 -8.14 2.06 9.21
CA TYR A 171 -9.06 1.62 8.17
C TYR A 171 -10.48 1.44 8.73
N VAL A 172 -10.62 0.74 9.86
CA VAL A 172 -11.91 0.54 10.53
C VAL A 172 -12.48 1.87 11.03
N ASP A 173 -11.64 2.73 11.61
CA ASP A 173 -12.05 4.04 12.07
C ASP A 173 -12.60 4.90 10.91
N ALA A 174 -11.89 4.93 9.77
CA ALA A 174 -12.35 5.63 8.57
C ALA A 174 -13.70 5.12 8.02
N LEU A 175 -14.02 3.84 8.22
CA LEU A 175 -15.33 3.28 7.84
C LEU A 175 -16.45 3.62 8.83
N THR A 176 -16.10 3.90 10.09
CA THR A 176 -17.06 4.23 11.17
C THR A 176 -17.17 5.72 11.47
N GLN A 177 -16.26 6.54 10.94
CA GLN A 177 -16.19 7.96 11.24
C GLN A 177 -17.44 8.72 10.79
N GLY A 178 -18.05 9.47 11.71
CA GLY A 178 -19.25 10.28 11.44
C GLY A 178 -20.54 9.47 11.28
N ARG A 179 -20.52 8.17 11.64
CA ARG A 179 -21.68 7.29 11.58
C ARG A 179 -22.09 6.87 12.98
N ASP A 180 -23.39 6.68 13.15
CA ASP A 180 -23.92 5.97 14.31
C ASP A 180 -23.46 4.51 14.25
N ARG A 181 -22.64 4.10 15.23
CA ARG A 181 -22.09 2.74 15.38
C ARG A 181 -23.15 1.72 15.79
N GLU A 182 -24.30 2.20 16.26
CA GLU A 182 -25.42 1.37 16.68
C GLU A 182 -26.40 1.07 15.54
N SER A 183 -26.38 1.90 14.50
CA SER A 183 -27.17 1.67 13.28
C SER A 183 -26.80 0.35 12.61
N ALA A 184 -27.82 -0.48 12.36
CA ALA A 184 -27.68 -1.76 11.66
C ALA A 184 -27.08 -1.61 10.26
N ALA A 185 -27.34 -0.50 9.58
CA ALA A 185 -26.79 -0.22 8.24
C ALA A 185 -25.28 0.04 8.28
N SER A 186 -24.78 0.75 9.29
CA SER A 186 -23.34 0.98 9.47
C SER A 186 -22.58 -0.32 9.73
N ARG A 187 -23.16 -1.19 10.57
CA ARG A 187 -22.60 -2.50 10.90
C ARG A 187 -22.54 -3.42 9.69
N SER A 188 -23.63 -3.49 8.91
CA SER A 188 -23.67 -4.34 7.72
C SER A 188 -22.66 -3.89 6.65
N ILE A 189 -22.49 -2.58 6.44
CA ILE A 189 -21.50 -2.00 5.52
C ILE A 189 -20.08 -2.31 5.98
N LEU A 190 -19.78 -2.13 7.27
CA LEU A 190 -18.47 -2.45 7.83
C LEU A 190 -18.11 -3.91 7.58
N GLU A 191 -19.01 -4.82 7.94
CA GLU A 191 -18.81 -6.25 7.75
C GLU A 191 -18.66 -6.64 6.27
N GLU A 192 -19.38 -5.97 5.36
CA GLU A 192 -19.30 -6.25 3.92
C GLU A 192 -17.98 -5.77 3.29
N LEU A 193 -17.42 -4.66 3.79
CA LEU A 193 -16.14 -4.11 3.34
C LEU A 193 -14.94 -4.82 3.95
N VAL A 194 -14.97 -5.05 5.26
CA VAL A 194 -13.87 -5.69 6.00
C VAL A 194 -13.87 -7.20 5.76
N LYS A 195 -15.02 -7.84 5.53
CA LYS A 195 -15.14 -9.30 5.36
C LYS A 195 -14.50 -10.05 6.53
N GLU A 196 -13.55 -10.94 6.28
CA GLU A 196 -12.77 -11.64 7.31
C GLU A 196 -11.47 -10.86 7.58
N ILE A 197 -11.01 -10.82 8.84
CA ILE A 197 -9.70 -10.28 9.20
C ILE A 197 -8.74 -11.45 9.41
N GLN A 198 -7.64 -11.47 8.67
CA GLN A 198 -6.54 -12.42 8.85
C GLN A 198 -5.33 -11.69 9.45
N ILE A 199 -4.87 -12.15 10.61
CA ILE A 199 -3.64 -11.71 11.27
C ILE A 199 -2.62 -12.84 11.20
N THR A 200 -1.48 -12.61 10.54
CA THR A 200 -0.37 -13.57 10.51
C THR A 200 0.72 -13.15 11.48
N VAL A 201 0.91 -13.97 12.51
CA VAL A 201 1.99 -13.86 13.48
C VAL A 201 3.17 -14.69 13.00
N SER A 202 4.37 -14.15 13.08
CA SER A 202 5.63 -14.85 12.78
C SER A 202 6.47 -14.96 14.05
N PHE A 203 7.14 -16.11 14.19
CA PHE A 203 8.00 -16.40 15.33
C PHE A 203 9.47 -16.42 14.91
N SER A 204 10.34 -15.97 15.82
CA SER A 204 11.79 -16.14 15.67
C SER A 204 12.16 -17.62 15.77
N ALA A 205 13.06 -18.08 14.90
CA ALA A 205 13.60 -19.44 14.94
C ALA A 205 14.30 -19.77 16.28
N SER A 206 14.77 -18.74 17.01
CA SER A 206 15.38 -18.88 18.34
C SER A 206 14.41 -19.35 19.42
N VAL A 207 13.11 -19.10 19.26
CA VAL A 207 12.07 -19.46 20.25
C VAL A 207 11.15 -20.55 19.72
N ALA A 208 10.88 -20.56 18.41
CA ALA A 208 10.02 -21.55 17.77
C ALA A 208 10.66 -22.03 16.46
N PRO A 209 11.61 -22.99 16.51
CA PRO A 209 12.32 -23.44 15.31
C PRO A 209 11.42 -24.18 14.31
N VAL A 210 10.35 -24.83 14.80
CA VAL A 210 9.42 -25.61 13.97
C VAL A 210 8.18 -24.80 13.55
N LEU A 211 7.75 -23.84 14.37
CA LEU A 211 6.56 -23.02 14.11
C LEU A 211 6.97 -21.64 13.56
N ARG A 212 7.06 -21.52 12.23
CA ARG A 212 7.46 -20.26 11.58
C ARG A 212 6.40 -19.16 11.68
N SER A 213 5.13 -19.54 11.54
CA SER A 213 4.01 -18.59 11.51
C SER A 213 2.71 -19.21 11.99
N LEU A 214 1.83 -18.39 12.57
CA LEU A 214 0.48 -18.71 12.98
C LEU A 214 -0.50 -17.73 12.32
N ASN A 215 -1.60 -18.24 11.77
CA ASN A 215 -2.68 -17.41 11.22
C ASN A 215 -3.86 -17.40 12.20
N ILE A 216 -4.30 -16.20 12.56
CA ILE A 216 -5.50 -15.96 13.37
C ILE A 216 -6.52 -15.31 12.43
N ASN A 217 -7.65 -15.99 12.26
CA ASN A 217 -8.71 -15.58 11.37
C ASN A 217 -9.93 -15.17 12.21
N ILE A 218 -10.40 -13.94 12.00
CA ILE A 218 -11.59 -13.38 12.65
C ILE A 218 -12.72 -13.34 11.62
N PRO A 219 -13.80 -14.14 11.82
CA PRO A 219 -14.94 -14.16 10.93
C PRO A 219 -15.66 -12.80 10.85
N ARG A 220 -16.28 -12.55 9.69
CA ARG A 220 -17.03 -11.32 9.39
C ARG A 220 -18.01 -10.91 10.49
N GLY A 221 -18.86 -11.84 10.93
CA GLY A 221 -19.92 -11.55 11.90
C GLY A 221 -19.44 -11.24 13.31
N SER A 222 -18.14 -11.40 13.60
CA SER A 222 -17.56 -11.11 14.92
C SER A 222 -16.92 -9.72 15.00
N ILE A 223 -16.65 -9.05 13.87
CA ILE A 223 -15.89 -7.80 13.83
C ILE A 223 -16.53 -6.71 14.69
N THR A 224 -17.85 -6.58 14.61
CA THR A 224 -18.62 -5.56 15.33
C THR A 224 -18.57 -5.75 16.84
N SER A 225 -18.40 -6.99 17.32
CA SER A 225 -18.24 -7.30 18.75
C SER A 225 -16.92 -6.82 19.36
N PHE A 226 -15.92 -6.54 18.52
CA PHE A 226 -14.61 -6.02 18.95
C PHE A 226 -14.52 -4.50 18.89
N LEU A 227 -15.55 -3.81 18.38
CA LEU A 227 -15.59 -2.36 18.42
C LEU A 227 -15.81 -1.88 19.86
N PRO A 228 -15.20 -0.75 20.25
CA PRO A 228 -15.45 -0.19 21.58
C PRO A 228 -16.94 0.15 21.73
N ALA A 229 -17.50 -0.19 22.89
CA ALA A 229 -18.84 0.27 23.25
C ALA A 229 -18.82 1.79 23.45
N THR A 230 -19.89 2.46 23.03
CA THR A 230 -20.16 3.86 23.33
C THR A 230 -20.62 3.94 24.79
N ASP A 231 -19.69 4.03 25.74
CA ASP A 231 -20.06 4.37 27.12
C ASP A 231 -20.36 5.88 27.22
N ASP A 232 -21.40 6.25 27.97
CA ASP A 232 -21.89 7.62 28.24
C ASP A 232 -20.87 8.56 28.91
N SER A 233 -19.67 8.07 29.23
CA SER A 233 -18.54 8.90 29.63
C SER A 233 -17.72 9.24 28.38
N ASN A 234 -17.57 10.53 28.08
CA ASN A 234 -16.88 11.14 26.93
C ASN A 234 -15.37 10.77 26.74
N GLN A 235 -14.94 9.55 27.09
CA GLN A 235 -13.62 9.00 26.77
C GLN A 235 -13.76 7.76 25.89
N PRO A 236 -13.27 7.80 24.63
CA PRO A 236 -13.28 6.65 23.74
C PRO A 236 -12.23 5.63 24.21
N SER A 237 -12.60 4.79 25.18
CA SER A 237 -11.65 3.89 25.84
C SER A 237 -11.57 2.56 25.10
N GLY A 238 -11.07 2.59 23.87
CA GLY A 238 -10.68 1.39 23.15
C GLY A 238 -10.67 1.56 21.64
N SER A 239 -9.76 0.87 20.98
CA SER A 239 -9.81 0.68 19.52
C SER A 239 -10.25 -0.77 19.23
N ILE A 240 -10.59 -1.09 17.99
CA ILE A 240 -10.81 -2.49 17.59
C ILE A 240 -9.64 -3.41 18.02
N LEU A 241 -8.43 -2.85 18.07
CA LEU A 241 -7.22 -3.56 18.48
C LEU A 241 -7.22 -3.94 19.96
N SER A 242 -7.77 -3.12 20.85
CA SER A 242 -7.83 -3.45 22.28
C SER A 242 -8.83 -4.57 22.52
N GLY A 243 -9.99 -4.54 21.84
CA GLY A 243 -10.97 -5.63 21.88
C GLY A 243 -10.38 -6.96 21.38
N LEU A 244 -9.69 -6.91 20.23
CA LEU A 244 -9.00 -8.09 19.67
C LEU A 244 -7.86 -8.59 20.58
N SER A 245 -7.06 -7.69 21.15
CA SER A 245 -5.95 -8.07 22.04
C SER A 245 -6.48 -8.77 23.29
N SER A 246 -7.50 -8.19 23.93
CA SER A 246 -8.11 -8.78 25.14
C SER A 246 -8.75 -10.14 24.86
N TYR A 247 -9.41 -10.29 23.71
CA TYR A 247 -10.00 -11.57 23.31
C TYR A 247 -8.93 -12.66 23.08
N ILE A 248 -7.86 -12.32 22.35
CA ILE A 248 -6.76 -13.25 22.07
C ILE A 248 -6.03 -13.62 23.37
N GLU A 249 -5.78 -12.67 24.25
CA GLU A 249 -5.17 -12.92 25.55
C GLU A 249 -6.04 -13.85 26.41
N LYS A 250 -7.35 -13.57 26.49
CA LYS A 250 -8.29 -14.35 27.30
C LYS A 250 -8.52 -15.77 26.77
N HIS A 251 -8.65 -15.94 25.47
CA HIS A 251 -9.08 -17.21 24.86
C HIS A 251 -7.95 -18.04 24.27
N LEU A 252 -6.83 -17.41 23.87
CA LEU A 252 -5.66 -18.10 23.31
C LEU A 252 -4.44 -18.03 24.23
N ALA A 253 -4.55 -17.38 25.40
CA ALA A 253 -3.45 -17.18 26.35
C ALA A 253 -2.20 -16.55 25.69
N MET A 254 -2.42 -15.66 24.71
CA MET A 254 -1.36 -15.07 23.88
C MET A 254 -1.33 -13.55 24.03
N ASP A 255 -0.18 -13.02 24.46
CA ASP A 255 0.07 -11.58 24.52
C ASP A 255 0.65 -11.10 23.18
N LEU A 256 -0.17 -10.45 22.35
CA LEU A 256 0.22 -9.86 21.06
C LEU A 256 0.33 -8.33 21.09
N ASP A 257 -0.05 -7.66 22.19
CA ASP A 257 -0.28 -6.22 22.34
C ASP A 257 -0.51 -5.47 21.01
N LEU A 258 -1.67 -5.71 20.39
CA LEU A 258 -1.99 -5.13 19.07
C LEU A 258 -2.16 -3.61 19.15
N ALA A 259 -2.62 -3.10 20.30
CA ALA A 259 -2.89 -1.68 20.53
C ALA A 259 -1.65 -0.88 20.95
N GLY A 260 -0.53 -1.55 21.26
CA GLY A 260 0.71 -0.90 21.69
C GLY A 260 0.62 -0.25 23.08
N LEU A 261 -0.31 -0.70 23.93
CA LEU A 261 -0.63 -0.08 25.22
C LEU A 261 0.34 -0.48 26.33
N SER A 262 1.04 -1.62 26.18
CA SER A 262 2.01 -2.08 27.16
C SER A 262 3.35 -1.35 26.97
N ALA A 263 3.77 -0.58 27.97
CA ALA A 263 5.11 0.02 28.01
C ALA A 263 6.20 -1.00 28.41
N LYS A 264 5.84 -2.27 28.67
CA LYS A 264 6.78 -3.30 29.09
C LYS A 264 7.47 -3.90 27.86
N ASP A 265 8.80 -3.85 27.87
CA ASP A 265 9.69 -4.54 26.93
C ASP A 265 9.66 -6.04 27.26
N SER A 266 8.55 -6.71 26.93
CA SER A 266 8.40 -8.14 27.19
C SER A 266 9.30 -8.95 26.23
N PRO A 267 9.93 -10.04 26.69
CA PRO A 267 10.75 -10.88 25.81
C PRO A 267 9.91 -11.47 24.66
N ALA A 268 8.60 -11.65 24.85
CA ALA A 268 7.67 -12.08 23.83
C ALA A 268 7.67 -11.15 22.60
N ARG A 269 7.74 -9.82 22.78
CA ARG A 269 7.77 -8.85 21.68
C ARG A 269 9.03 -8.91 20.81
N LYS A 270 10.12 -9.44 21.34
CA LYS A 270 11.38 -9.60 20.59
C LYS A 270 11.34 -10.83 19.69
N HIS A 271 10.48 -11.80 20.01
CA HIS A 271 10.45 -13.10 19.33
C HIS A 271 9.14 -13.38 18.58
N VAL A 272 8.08 -12.63 18.87
CA VAL A 272 6.75 -12.74 18.24
C VAL A 272 6.43 -11.41 17.59
N ARG A 273 6.17 -11.43 16.28
CA ARG A 273 5.85 -10.22 15.50
C ARG A 273 4.69 -10.45 14.55
N ILE A 274 3.89 -9.42 14.36
CA ILE A 274 2.85 -9.43 13.32
C ILE A 274 3.54 -9.16 11.99
N SER A 275 3.38 -10.11 11.07
CA SER A 275 4.04 -10.13 9.76
C SER A 275 3.10 -9.76 8.63
N LYS A 276 1.79 -9.91 8.82
CA LYS A 276 0.77 -9.56 7.82
C LYS A 276 -0.57 -9.31 8.49
N ILE A 277 -1.31 -8.32 7.99
CA ILE A 277 -2.73 -8.15 8.24
C ILE A 277 -3.44 -8.07 6.88
N ALA A 278 -4.51 -8.83 6.73
CA ALA A 278 -5.35 -8.82 5.54
C ALA A 278 -6.83 -8.74 5.92
N CYS A 279 -7.59 -8.01 5.14
CA CYS A 279 -9.04 -8.00 5.18
C CYS A 279 -9.61 -7.84 3.76
N GLY A 280 -10.93 -7.77 3.63
CA GLY A 280 -11.62 -7.55 2.36
C GLY A 280 -11.19 -6.26 1.63
N GLY A 281 -10.77 -5.23 2.38
CA GLY A 281 -10.39 -3.92 1.87
C GLY A 281 -8.90 -3.74 1.59
N PHE A 282 -8.01 -4.47 2.25
CA PHE A 282 -6.57 -4.32 2.04
C PHE A 282 -5.75 -5.54 2.49
N VAL A 283 -4.49 -5.58 2.07
CA VAL A 283 -3.45 -6.47 2.59
C VAL A 283 -2.20 -5.65 2.86
N LEU A 284 -1.65 -5.74 4.08
CA LEU A 284 -0.37 -5.15 4.46
C LEU A 284 0.55 -6.23 5.02
N GLY A 285 1.81 -6.26 4.58
CA GLY A 285 2.84 -7.18 5.04
C GLY A 285 4.10 -6.46 5.51
N ALA A 286 4.73 -6.99 6.56
CA ALA A 286 5.93 -6.44 7.19
C ALA A 286 7.12 -6.32 6.24
N GLU A 287 7.17 -7.17 5.21
CA GLU A 287 8.16 -7.19 4.13
C GLU A 287 7.94 -6.09 3.07
N GLY A 288 7.08 -5.09 3.34
CA GLY A 288 6.79 -4.03 2.37
C GLY A 288 5.88 -4.48 1.25
N ARG A 289 4.84 -5.27 1.57
CA ARG A 289 3.82 -5.69 0.59
C ARG A 289 2.51 -5.01 0.90
N MET A 290 1.87 -4.44 -0.12
CA MET A 290 0.59 -3.75 0.04
C MET A 290 -0.37 -4.06 -1.11
N LYS A 291 -1.65 -4.28 -0.80
CA LYS A 291 -2.74 -4.31 -1.77
C LYS A 291 -3.90 -3.52 -1.20
N LEU A 292 -4.44 -2.59 -1.97
CA LEU A 292 -5.68 -1.88 -1.63
C LEU A 292 -6.79 -2.40 -2.53
N VAL A 293 -7.95 -2.71 -1.96
CA VAL A 293 -9.09 -3.31 -2.64
C VAL A 293 -10.27 -2.35 -2.52
N ALA A 294 -10.58 -1.67 -3.61
CA ALA A 294 -11.72 -0.78 -3.72
C ALA A 294 -12.16 -0.70 -5.18
N GLN A 295 -13.43 -0.37 -5.40
CA GLN A 295 -13.97 -0.12 -6.73
C GLN A 295 -13.99 1.39 -6.98
N PRO A 296 -13.47 1.88 -8.11
CA PRO A 296 -13.59 3.29 -8.45
C PRO A 296 -15.06 3.65 -8.69
N ILE A 297 -15.44 4.87 -8.33
CA ILE A 297 -16.75 5.43 -8.68
C ILE A 297 -16.71 5.70 -10.18
N ARG A 298 -17.55 5.01 -10.94
CA ARG A 298 -17.75 5.34 -12.35
C ARG A 298 -18.69 6.54 -12.40
N SER A 299 -18.24 7.66 -12.96
CA SER A 299 -19.16 8.74 -13.33
C SER A 299 -19.92 8.25 -14.55
N GLY A 300 -21.10 7.68 -14.32
CA GLY A 300 -21.99 7.23 -15.39
C GLY A 300 -22.54 8.44 -16.11
N ALA A 301 -22.37 8.48 -17.43
CA ALA A 301 -23.15 9.32 -18.31
C ALA A 301 -24.64 9.10 -18.05
N ALA A 302 -25.40 10.20 -18.11
CA ALA A 302 -26.85 10.21 -18.02
C ALA A 302 -27.45 9.21 -19.00
N ASP A 303 -28.07 8.15 -18.49
CA ASP A 303 -29.21 7.43 -19.07
C ASP A 303 -29.47 6.17 -18.23
N ASP A 304 -30.16 6.35 -17.09
CA ASP A 304 -31.07 5.33 -16.56
C ASP A 304 -31.91 5.96 -15.44
N TYR A 305 -33.02 6.58 -15.83
CA TYR A 305 -34.12 6.86 -14.92
C TYR A 305 -34.75 5.52 -14.60
N LEU A 306 -34.54 4.96 -13.39
CA LEU A 306 -35.39 3.99 -12.65
C LEU A 306 -34.59 3.06 -11.67
N ALA A 307 -33.73 3.58 -10.78
CA ALA A 307 -33.15 2.79 -9.68
C ALA A 307 -32.69 3.62 -8.46
N GLU A 308 -33.57 4.44 -7.85
CA GLU A 308 -33.14 5.51 -6.93
C GLU A 308 -32.71 5.07 -5.50
N ASP A 309 -33.02 3.86 -5.02
CA ASP A 309 -32.71 3.49 -3.61
C ASP A 309 -31.48 2.56 -3.43
N ASN A 310 -31.20 1.70 -4.42
CA ASN A 310 -30.07 0.76 -4.35
C ASN A 310 -28.74 1.35 -4.85
N ASP A 311 -28.76 2.44 -5.61
CA ASP A 311 -27.54 3.00 -6.18
C ASP A 311 -26.81 3.91 -5.19
N HIS A 312 -27.56 4.68 -4.38
CA HIS A 312 -26.99 5.54 -3.34
C HIS A 312 -26.20 4.76 -2.27
N SER A 313 -26.73 3.63 -1.78
CA SER A 313 -26.04 2.80 -0.78
C SER A 313 -24.77 2.13 -1.32
N ARG A 314 -24.79 1.72 -2.60
CA ARG A 314 -23.61 1.14 -3.27
C ARG A 314 -22.53 2.18 -3.50
N ASP A 315 -22.92 3.39 -3.87
CA ASP A 315 -21.98 4.49 -4.07
C ASP A 315 -21.42 5.05 -2.77
N GLU A 316 -22.23 5.11 -1.71
CA GLU A 316 -21.75 5.41 -0.35
C GLU A 316 -20.68 4.40 0.08
N LYS A 317 -20.97 3.10 -0.08
CA LYS A 317 -20.01 2.03 0.23
C LYS A 317 -18.72 2.16 -0.56
N LYS A 318 -18.79 2.46 -1.86
CA LYS A 318 -17.59 2.71 -2.70
C LYS A 318 -16.80 3.91 -2.18
N ARG A 319 -17.46 5.04 -1.88
CA ARG A 319 -16.83 6.25 -1.31
C ARG A 319 -16.10 5.94 -0.01
N LEU A 320 -16.74 5.21 0.91
CA LEU A 320 -16.14 4.80 2.18
C LEU A 320 -14.92 3.90 1.98
N ALA A 321 -15.01 2.91 1.08
CA ALA A 321 -13.89 2.02 0.77
C ALA A 321 -12.69 2.79 0.17
N LEU A 322 -12.95 3.75 -0.71
CA LEU A 322 -11.93 4.60 -1.32
C LEU A 322 -11.27 5.51 -0.29
N ARG A 323 -12.07 6.17 0.57
CA ARG A 323 -11.57 7.01 1.66
C ARG A 323 -10.71 6.23 2.64
N ALA A 324 -11.16 5.05 3.07
CA ALA A 324 -10.40 4.21 3.98
C ALA A 324 -9.09 3.70 3.33
N SER A 325 -9.12 3.39 2.03
CA SER A 325 -7.91 3.03 1.27
C SER A 325 -6.93 4.21 1.12
N GLU A 326 -7.44 5.42 0.98
CA GLU A 326 -6.65 6.66 0.89
C GLU A 326 -5.92 6.92 2.21
N VAL A 327 -6.62 6.82 3.34
CA VAL A 327 -6.01 6.93 4.69
C VAL A 327 -4.84 5.97 4.85
N LEU A 328 -4.98 4.72 4.38
CA LEU A 328 -3.89 3.75 4.39
C LEU A 328 -2.73 4.14 3.49
N LEU A 329 -3.01 4.56 2.24
CA LEU A 329 -1.97 4.98 1.30
C LEU A 329 -1.16 6.15 1.85
N LEU A 330 -1.82 7.18 2.38
CA LEU A 330 -1.17 8.34 2.99
C LEU A 330 -0.36 7.95 4.23
N SER A 331 -0.84 6.99 5.02
CA SER A 331 -0.10 6.48 6.18
C SER A 331 1.20 5.77 5.76
N VAL A 332 1.17 4.99 4.67
CA VAL A 332 2.37 4.35 4.10
C VAL A 332 3.35 5.39 3.55
N ILE A 333 2.86 6.42 2.87
CA ILE A 333 3.70 7.53 2.39
C ILE A 333 4.38 8.23 3.56
N ARG A 334 3.64 8.57 4.63
CA ARG A 334 4.22 9.16 5.85
C ARG A 334 5.26 8.24 6.49
N ARG A 335 5.03 6.92 6.50
CA ARG A 335 6.04 5.96 7.00
C ARG A 335 7.33 5.99 6.19
N SER A 336 7.24 6.21 4.87
CA SER A 336 8.44 6.34 4.02
C SER A 336 9.27 7.60 4.30
N LEU A 337 8.73 8.57 5.05
CA LEU A 337 9.44 9.77 5.49
C LEU A 337 10.27 9.54 6.76
N ILE A 338 9.80 8.68 7.66
CA ILE A 338 10.42 8.44 8.97
C ILE A 338 11.71 7.65 8.77
N ARG A 339 12.87 8.26 9.00
CA ARG A 339 14.17 7.56 8.94
C ARG A 339 14.18 6.54 10.09
N GLU A 340 14.42 5.27 9.79
CA GLU A 340 14.63 4.30 10.87
C GLU A 340 15.95 4.66 11.56
N PRO A 341 15.99 4.66 12.92
CA PRO A 341 17.18 5.01 13.69
C PRO A 341 18.33 4.00 13.48
#